data_AF-A0A644YG11-F1
#
_entry.id   AF-A0A644YG11-F1
#
_cell.length_a   1.000
_cell.length_b   1.000
_cell.length_c   1.000
_cell.angle_alpha   90.00
_cell.angle_beta   90.00
_cell.angle_gamma   90.00
#
_symmetry.space_group_name_H-M   'P 1'
#
loop_
_entity.id
_entity.type
_entity.pdbx_description
1 polymer ?
#
loop_
_entity_poly.entity_id
_entity_poly.type
_entity_poly.pdbx_seq_one_letter_code
_entity_poly.pdbx_strand_id
1 'polypeptide(L)'
;MILYHGGLIPVPEPDLSLSRQQLDFGGGFYTTSSFAQAAKWSKIKCRRDGVPRGYISSYELDESIFKSKIMQIRKFRGPSRAWLTFVMHNRKDVGFAHPYDIVQGAVANDRVYTCLNAFEGGFIDFDTVIRRLRTYALADQISFHTDRAVKQLRFLGEKEVVSDEKDS
;
A
#
# COMPACT_ATOMS: atom_id res chain seq x y z
N MET A 1 14.07 7.75 5.99
CA MET A 1 13.94 6.42 5.34
C MET A 1 13.83 6.52 3.82
N ILE A 2 14.16 5.42 3.12
CA ILE A 2 13.93 5.27 1.67
C ILE A 2 12.61 4.53 1.44
N LEU A 3 11.84 4.99 0.46
CA LEU A 3 10.55 4.44 0.06
C LEU A 3 10.52 4.16 -1.44
N TYR A 4 9.74 3.15 -1.82
CA TYR A 4 9.64 2.69 -3.20
C TYR A 4 8.19 2.61 -3.67
N HIS A 5 7.91 3.10 -4.87
CA HIS A 5 6.64 2.94 -5.57
C HIS A 5 6.83 2.05 -6.80
N GLY A 6 6.03 1.00 -6.92
CA GLY A 6 6.00 0.13 -8.10
C GLY A 6 4.90 0.53 -9.08
N GLY A 7 5.27 0.89 -10.31
CA GLY A 7 4.36 1.39 -11.34
C GLY A 7 4.72 0.91 -12.74
N LEU A 8 3.96 1.40 -13.73
CA LEU A 8 4.24 1.19 -15.15
C LEU A 8 5.08 2.32 -15.75
N ILE A 9 5.17 3.45 -15.05
CA ILE A 9 5.95 4.63 -15.42
C ILE A 9 6.68 5.15 -14.19
N PRO A 10 7.80 5.88 -14.35
CA PRO A 10 8.40 6.69 -13.29
C PRO A 10 7.41 7.77 -12.80
N VAL A 11 7.47 8.11 -11.51
CA VAL A 11 6.60 9.13 -10.90
C VAL A 11 7.46 10.12 -10.09
N PRO A 12 8.14 11.08 -10.73
CA PRO A 12 8.93 12.07 -10.00
C PRO A 12 8.08 12.89 -9.02
N GLU A 13 6.87 13.24 -9.43
CA GLU A 13 5.89 13.99 -8.64
C GLU A 13 4.55 13.24 -8.59
N PRO A 14 4.16 12.69 -7.43
CA PRO A 14 2.89 11.97 -7.34
C PRO A 14 1.66 12.89 -7.48
N ASP A 15 0.78 12.55 -8.40
CA ASP A 15 -0.52 13.20 -8.59
C ASP A 15 -1.64 12.33 -8.01
N LEU A 16 -2.30 12.84 -6.97
CA LEU A 16 -3.38 12.14 -6.28
C LEU A 16 -4.68 12.06 -7.10
N SER A 17 -4.87 12.93 -8.09
CA SER A 17 -6.04 12.89 -8.98
C SER A 17 -6.07 11.61 -9.85
N LEU A 18 -4.90 11.01 -10.08
CA LEU A 18 -4.73 9.74 -10.79
C LEU A 18 -4.92 8.51 -9.88
N SER A 19 -5.17 8.71 -8.59
CA SER A 19 -5.33 7.62 -7.65
C SER A 19 -6.62 6.84 -7.91
N ARG A 20 -6.48 5.52 -7.90
CA ARG A 20 -7.63 4.63 -7.83
C ARG A 20 -8.27 4.71 -6.45
N GLN A 21 -9.59 4.54 -6.41
CA GLN A 21 -10.33 4.37 -5.17
C GLN A 21 -10.33 2.89 -4.75
N GLN A 22 -10.86 2.61 -3.55
CA GLN A 22 -11.04 1.24 -3.04
C GLN A 22 -9.74 0.42 -2.93
N LEU A 23 -8.64 1.09 -2.56
CA LEU A 23 -7.38 0.46 -2.16
C LEU A 23 -7.37 0.19 -0.65
N ASP A 24 -6.34 -0.51 -0.15
CA ASP A 24 -6.22 -0.91 1.26
C ASP A 24 -6.48 0.22 2.26
N PHE A 25 -5.92 1.39 1.98
CA PHE A 25 -6.04 2.58 2.80
C PHE A 25 -6.75 3.71 2.05
N GLY A 26 -7.56 3.40 1.03
CA GLY A 26 -8.29 4.41 0.25
C GLY A 26 -7.45 5.05 -0.87
N GLY A 27 -8.02 6.03 -1.58
CA GLY A 27 -7.30 6.73 -2.65
C GLY A 27 -6.08 7.48 -2.12
N GLY A 28 -4.91 7.23 -2.69
CA GLY A 28 -3.65 7.85 -2.30
C GLY A 28 -2.47 7.38 -3.15
N PHE A 29 -1.30 7.94 -2.88
CA PHE A 29 -0.03 7.47 -3.44
C PHE A 29 0.61 6.46 -2.51
N TYR A 30 0.90 5.25 -3.01
CA TYR A 30 1.35 4.13 -2.19
C TYR A 30 2.83 3.84 -2.39
N THR A 31 3.53 3.64 -1.28
CA THR A 31 4.93 3.28 -1.24
C THR A 31 5.16 2.13 -0.25
N THR A 32 6.35 1.55 -0.27
CA THR A 32 6.81 0.53 0.69
C THR A 32 8.29 0.73 1.00
N SER A 33 8.74 0.32 2.17
CA SER A 33 10.16 0.28 2.50
C SER A 33 10.93 -0.86 1.79
N SER A 34 10.20 -1.82 1.19
CA SER A 34 10.77 -2.98 0.52
C SER A 34 10.85 -2.79 -1.01
N PHE A 35 12.07 -2.68 -1.53
CA PHE A 35 12.31 -2.65 -2.98
C PHE A 35 11.71 -3.87 -3.69
N ALA A 36 11.86 -5.07 -3.11
CA ALA A 36 11.31 -6.30 -3.66
C ALA A 36 9.78 -6.28 -3.74
N GLN A 37 9.11 -5.67 -2.75
CA GLN A 37 7.66 -5.51 -2.76
C GLN A 37 7.22 -4.52 -3.84
N ALA A 38 7.93 -3.39 -4.01
CA ALA A 38 7.67 -2.44 -5.10
C ALA A 38 7.89 -3.07 -6.48
N ALA A 39 8.95 -3.88 -6.64
CA ALA A 39 9.20 -4.65 -7.87
C ALA A 39 8.04 -5.61 -8.18
N LYS A 40 7.53 -6.31 -7.16
CA LYS A 40 6.37 -7.19 -7.30
C LYS A 40 5.13 -6.42 -7.75
N TRP A 41 4.85 -5.25 -7.16
CA TRP A 41 3.74 -4.40 -7.60
C TRP A 41 3.85 -3.97 -9.06
N SER A 42 5.04 -3.54 -9.48
CA SER A 42 5.29 -3.16 -10.87
C SER A 42 5.09 -4.35 -11.82
N LYS A 43 5.70 -5.51 -11.54
CA LYS A 43 5.53 -6.74 -12.35
C LYS A 43 4.08 -7.21 -12.43
N ILE A 44 3.30 -7.12 -11.35
CA ILE A 44 1.86 -7.44 -11.36
C ILE A 44 1.11 -6.51 -12.31
N LYS A 45 1.38 -5.20 -12.28
CA LYS A 45 0.77 -4.24 -13.21
C LYS A 45 1.18 -4.54 -14.66
N CYS A 46 2.45 -4.85 -14.90
CA CYS A 46 2.96 -5.21 -16.22
C CYS A 46 2.21 -6.40 -16.81
N ARG A 47 2.09 -7.51 -16.05
CA ARG A 47 1.35 -8.70 -16.49
C ARG A 47 -0.13 -8.41 -16.75
N ARG A 48 -0.78 -7.65 -15.86
CA ARG A 48 -2.20 -7.29 -16.01
C ARG A 48 -2.46 -6.48 -17.28
N ASP A 49 -1.55 -5.57 -17.61
CA ASP A 49 -1.72 -4.60 -18.69
C ASP A 49 -0.97 -5.03 -19.97
N GLY A 50 -0.34 -6.22 -19.98
CA GLY A 50 0.34 -6.80 -21.14
C GLY A 50 1.59 -6.03 -21.58
N VAL A 51 2.25 -5.29 -20.68
CA VAL A 51 3.43 -4.48 -21.01
C VAL A 51 4.72 -5.14 -20.51
N PRO A 52 5.81 -5.10 -21.28
CA PRO A 52 7.02 -5.88 -20.98
C PRO A 52 7.90 -5.29 -19.86
N ARG A 53 7.63 -4.03 -19.48
CA ARG A 53 8.48 -3.24 -18.58
C ARG A 53 7.63 -2.42 -17.64
N GLY A 54 8.16 -2.22 -16.44
CA GLY A 54 7.64 -1.30 -15.45
C GLY A 54 8.77 -0.63 -14.71
N TYR A 55 8.44 0.21 -13.74
CA TYR A 55 9.42 1.03 -13.03
C TYR A 55 9.19 1.02 -11.53
N ILE A 56 10.28 1.19 -10.81
CA ILE A 56 10.30 1.46 -9.38
C ILE A 56 10.80 2.89 -9.20
N SER A 57 9.96 3.76 -8.67
CA SER A 57 10.34 5.12 -8.27
C SER A 57 10.80 5.12 -6.81
N SER A 58 11.95 5.74 -6.54
CA SER A 58 12.56 5.79 -5.21
C SER A 58 12.45 7.19 -4.63
N TYR A 59 12.17 7.28 -3.32
CA TYR A 59 12.03 8.53 -2.61
C TYR A 59 12.74 8.48 -1.27
N GLU A 60 13.20 9.63 -0.80
CA GLU A 60 13.54 9.85 0.59
C GLU A 60 12.37 10.50 1.32
N LEU A 61 12.11 10.02 2.54
CA LEU A 61 11.18 10.62 3.49
C LEU A 61 11.92 10.89 4.80
N ASP A 62 11.87 12.12 5.29
CA ASP A 62 12.32 12.43 6.65
C ASP A 62 11.37 11.79 7.67
N GLU A 63 11.91 10.89 8.50
CA GLU A 63 11.15 10.16 9.51
C GLU A 63 10.65 11.05 10.66
N SER A 64 11.18 12.27 10.79
CA SER A 64 10.65 13.28 11.71
C SER A 64 9.16 13.56 11.46
N ILE A 65 8.66 13.33 10.23
CA ILE A 65 7.25 13.48 9.86
C ILE A 65 6.33 12.66 10.74
N PHE A 66 6.75 11.47 11.18
CA PHE A 66 5.96 10.59 12.05
C PHE A 66 5.77 11.13 13.47
N LYS A 67 6.52 12.19 13.84
CA LYS A 67 6.38 12.93 15.09
C LYS A 67 5.69 14.29 14.89
N SER A 68 5.29 14.60 13.66
CA SER A 68 4.62 15.86 13.32
C SER A 68 3.32 16.03 14.10
N LYS A 69 3.11 17.25 14.60
CA LYS A 69 1.84 17.65 15.26
C LYS A 69 0.80 18.20 14.28
N ILE A 70 1.21 18.50 13.05
CA ILE A 70 0.35 19.13 12.03
C ILE A 70 -0.17 18.14 10.98
N MET A 71 0.43 16.96 10.88
CA MET A 71 0.02 15.88 9.98
C MET A 71 -0.83 14.86 10.74
N GLN A 72 -1.95 14.47 10.16
CA GLN A 72 -2.79 13.40 10.68
C GLN A 72 -2.23 12.06 10.20
N ILE A 73 -1.55 11.34 11.08
CA ILE A 73 -0.85 10.10 10.73
C ILE A 73 -1.47 8.91 11.46
N ARG A 74 -1.84 7.88 10.71
CA ARG A 74 -2.30 6.60 11.25
C ARG A 74 -1.24 5.53 11.07
N LYS A 75 -0.74 4.97 12.17
CA LYS A 75 0.22 3.85 12.14
C LYS A 75 -0.39 2.58 12.74
N PHE A 76 -0.45 1.52 11.94
CA PHE A 76 -0.80 0.18 12.36
C PHE A 76 0.49 -0.65 12.53
N ARG A 77 0.76 -1.13 13.74
CA ARG A 77 1.97 -1.92 14.05
C ARG A 77 1.94 -3.34 13.50
N GLY A 78 0.80 -3.79 12.99
CA GLY A 78 0.60 -5.12 12.43
C GLY A 78 -0.89 -5.47 12.37
N PRO A 79 -1.22 -6.73 12.02
CA PRO A 79 -2.59 -7.21 11.97
C PRO A 79 -3.27 -7.03 13.33
N SER A 80 -4.33 -6.22 13.31
CA SER A 80 -5.17 -5.90 14.47
C SER A 80 -6.59 -5.64 14.00
N ARG A 81 -7.53 -5.61 14.94
CA ARG A 81 -8.92 -5.30 14.64
C ARG A 81 -9.10 -3.96 13.95
N ALA A 82 -8.49 -2.93 14.51
CA ALA A 82 -8.52 -1.60 13.92
C ALA A 82 -7.94 -1.56 12.50
N TRP A 83 -6.84 -2.27 12.23
CA TRP A 83 -6.25 -2.32 10.89
C TRP A 83 -7.18 -3.02 9.90
N LEU A 84 -7.69 -4.20 10.25
CA LEU A 84 -8.51 -5.00 9.35
C LEU A 84 -9.84 -4.31 9.06
N THR A 85 -10.51 -3.76 10.09
CA THR A 85 -11.72 -2.96 9.92
C THR A 85 -11.47 -1.75 9.02
N PHE A 86 -10.33 -1.06 9.18
CA PHE A 86 -9.96 0.07 8.32
C PHE A 86 -9.76 -0.36 6.85
N VAL A 87 -9.09 -1.49 6.60
CA VAL A 87 -8.92 -2.04 5.26
C VAL A 87 -10.27 -2.42 4.62
N MET A 88 -11.16 -3.04 5.39
CA MET A 88 -12.49 -3.43 4.91
C MET A 88 -13.31 -2.21 4.49
N HIS A 89 -13.39 -1.18 5.33
CA HIS A 89 -14.13 0.04 5.02
C HIS A 89 -13.58 0.70 3.75
N ASN A 90 -12.26 0.88 3.63
CA ASN A 90 -11.68 1.52 2.45
C ASN A 90 -11.96 0.76 1.14
N ARG A 91 -12.01 -0.57 1.17
CA ARG A 91 -12.20 -1.38 -0.03
C ARG A 91 -13.66 -1.65 -0.41
N LYS A 92 -14.58 -1.65 0.56
CA LYS A 92 -15.97 -2.07 0.34
C LYS A 92 -16.97 -0.93 0.37
N ASP A 93 -16.73 0.05 1.23
CA ASP A 93 -17.71 1.09 1.48
C ASP A 93 -17.51 2.20 0.47
N VAL A 94 -18.42 2.28 -0.50
CA VAL A 94 -18.40 3.34 -1.53
C VAL A 94 -18.52 4.70 -0.85
N GLY A 95 -17.52 5.56 -1.08
CA GLY A 95 -17.48 6.91 -0.50
C GLY A 95 -16.92 6.96 0.92
N PHE A 96 -16.42 5.86 1.49
CA PHE A 96 -15.67 5.92 2.74
C PHE A 96 -14.42 6.79 2.57
N ALA A 97 -14.26 7.74 3.49
CA ALA A 97 -13.12 8.63 3.55
C ALA A 97 -12.62 8.73 5.00
N HIS A 98 -11.33 8.98 5.15
CA HIS A 98 -10.69 9.15 6.45
C HIS A 98 -9.88 10.45 6.50
N PRO A 99 -9.60 11.01 7.68
CA PRO A 99 -8.93 12.30 7.81
C PRO A 99 -7.40 12.23 7.72
N TYR A 100 -6.82 11.03 7.61
CA TYR A 100 -5.37 10.84 7.66
C TYR A 100 -4.67 11.29 6.38
N ASP A 101 -3.60 12.07 6.54
CA ASP A 101 -2.68 12.45 5.48
C ASP A 101 -1.76 11.29 5.09
N ILE A 102 -1.32 10.52 6.09
CA ILE A 102 -0.41 9.39 5.92
C ILE A 102 -0.94 8.19 6.69
N VAL A 103 -1.00 7.03 6.04
CA VAL A 103 -1.30 5.75 6.69
C VAL A 103 -0.14 4.79 6.50
N GLN A 104 0.37 4.23 7.60
CA GLN A 104 1.40 3.20 7.60
C GLN A 104 0.81 1.90 8.16
N GLY A 105 0.99 0.79 7.47
CA GLY A 105 0.54 -0.53 7.94
C GLY A 105 1.03 -1.67 7.05
N ALA A 106 0.54 -2.87 7.33
CA ALA A 106 0.80 -4.04 6.49
C ALA A 106 0.01 -3.96 5.17
N VAL A 107 0.57 -4.53 4.10
CA VAL A 107 -0.13 -4.76 2.81
C VAL A 107 -1.22 -5.80 3.01
N ALA A 108 -2.44 -5.51 2.56
CA ALA A 108 -3.50 -6.52 2.47
C ALA A 108 -3.33 -7.32 1.18
N ASN A 109 -2.58 -8.42 1.26
CA ASN A 109 -2.36 -9.32 0.11
C ASN A 109 -3.46 -10.39 -0.02
N ASP A 110 -3.34 -11.28 -1.00
CA ASP A 110 -4.34 -12.33 -1.26
C ASP A 110 -4.66 -13.19 -0.03
N ARG A 111 -3.67 -13.45 0.85
CA ARG A 111 -3.89 -14.21 2.09
C ARG A 111 -4.78 -13.46 3.07
N VAL A 112 -4.67 -12.13 3.11
CA VAL A 112 -5.56 -11.29 3.90
C VAL A 112 -6.98 -11.40 3.38
N TYR A 113 -7.18 -11.37 2.05
CA TYR A 113 -8.49 -11.57 1.44
C TYR A 113 -9.05 -12.97 1.69
N THR A 114 -8.23 -14.02 1.62
CA THR A 114 -8.67 -15.38 1.96
C THR A 114 -9.20 -15.44 3.40
N CYS A 115 -8.50 -14.84 4.36
CA CYS A 115 -8.95 -14.82 5.75
C CYS A 115 -10.22 -13.96 5.93
N LEU A 116 -10.31 -12.82 5.24
CA LEU A 116 -11.49 -11.95 5.26
C LEU A 116 -12.72 -12.65 4.70
N ASN A 117 -12.62 -13.30 3.54
CA ASN A 117 -13.73 -14.03 2.94
C ASN A 117 -14.20 -15.18 3.85
N ALA A 118 -13.26 -15.88 4.51
CA ALA A 118 -13.61 -16.93 5.47
C ALA A 118 -14.35 -16.36 6.71
N PHE A 119 -13.95 -15.17 7.18
CA PHE A 119 -14.65 -14.49 8.27
C PHE A 119 -16.06 -14.06 7.87
N GLU A 120 -16.20 -13.47 6.70
CA GLU A 120 -17.50 -13.00 6.19
C GLU A 120 -18.47 -14.13 5.89
N GLY A 121 -17.95 -15.29 5.45
CA GLY A 121 -18.73 -16.51 5.32
C GLY A 121 -19.08 -17.19 6.65
N GLY A 122 -18.66 -16.62 7.80
CA GLY A 122 -18.93 -17.17 9.13
C GLY A 122 -18.08 -18.41 9.49
N PHE A 123 -17.07 -18.75 8.68
CA PHE A 123 -16.24 -19.95 8.89
C PHE A 123 -15.19 -19.78 9.98
N ILE A 124 -14.74 -18.54 10.22
CA ILE A 124 -13.79 -18.20 11.28
C ILE A 124 -14.21 -16.89 11.96
N ASP A 125 -13.87 -16.75 13.24
CA ASP A 125 -14.05 -15.49 13.95
C ASP A 125 -12.91 -14.50 13.68
N PHE A 126 -13.12 -13.27 14.15
CA PHE A 126 -12.19 -12.17 13.96
C PHE A 126 -10.84 -12.44 14.63
N ASP A 127 -10.84 -13.03 15.82
CA ASP A 127 -9.61 -13.31 16.58
C ASP A 127 -8.76 -14.38 15.89
N THR A 128 -9.40 -15.37 15.26
CA THR A 128 -8.74 -16.37 14.42
C THR A 128 -8.11 -15.74 13.18
N VAL A 129 -8.78 -14.78 12.52
CA VAL A 129 -8.17 -14.03 11.40
C VAL A 129 -6.89 -13.34 11.88
N ILE A 130 -6.96 -12.56 12.96
CA ILE A 130 -5.79 -11.82 13.47
C ILE A 130 -4.67 -12.77 13.87
N ARG A 131 -4.97 -13.88 14.55
CA ARG A 131 -3.98 -14.89 14.91
C ARG A 131 -3.28 -15.46 13.68
N ARG A 132 -4.03 -15.83 12.63
CA ARG A 132 -3.46 -16.34 11.36
C ARG A 132 -2.59 -15.28 10.68
N LEU A 133 -3.08 -14.06 10.56
CA LEU A 133 -2.34 -12.98 9.88
C LEU A 133 -1.03 -12.63 10.59
N ARG A 134 -0.98 -12.73 11.92
CA ARG A 134 0.25 -12.52 12.70
C ARG A 134 1.33 -13.57 12.46
N THR A 135 0.99 -14.74 11.94
CA THR A 135 1.99 -15.77 11.58
C THR A 135 2.73 -15.47 10.28
N TYR A 136 2.24 -14.52 9.48
CA TYR A 136 2.86 -14.14 8.22
C TYR A 136 3.77 -12.93 8.36
N ALA A 137 4.91 -12.97 7.67
CA ALA A 137 5.70 -11.78 7.38
C ALA A 137 4.99 -10.97 6.29
N LEU A 138 4.16 -10.00 6.71
CA LEU A 138 3.51 -9.09 5.80
C LEU A 138 4.44 -7.92 5.49
N ALA A 139 4.58 -7.59 4.19
CA ALA A 139 5.29 -6.39 3.77
C ALA A 139 4.56 -5.13 4.30
N ASP A 140 5.32 -4.07 4.52
CA ASP A 140 4.76 -2.77 4.88
C ASP A 140 4.30 -1.99 3.66
N GLN A 141 3.41 -1.03 3.90
CA GLN A 141 3.11 0.05 2.97
C GLN A 141 2.86 1.34 3.73
N ILE A 142 3.21 2.44 3.07
CA ILE A 142 2.96 3.81 3.52
C ILE A 142 2.24 4.52 2.38
N SER A 143 1.02 5.01 2.65
CA SER A 143 0.19 5.73 1.70
C SER A 143 0.05 7.20 2.08
N PHE A 144 0.02 8.05 1.07
CA PHE A 144 -0.07 9.52 1.18
C PHE A 144 -1.37 9.97 0.51
N HIS A 145 -2.20 10.73 1.23
CA HIS A 145 -3.59 11.01 0.86
C HIS A 145 -3.88 12.50 0.63
N THR A 146 -2.90 13.36 0.85
CA THR A 146 -3.02 14.82 0.64
C THR A 146 -1.78 15.36 -0.05
N ASP A 147 -1.93 16.49 -0.76
CA ASP A 147 -0.80 17.14 -1.45
C ASP A 147 0.33 17.51 -0.48
N ARG A 148 -0.02 17.96 0.73
CA ARG A 148 0.97 18.28 1.76
C ARG A 148 1.78 17.06 2.21
N ALA A 149 1.18 15.86 2.15
CA ALA A 149 1.83 14.60 2.49
C ALA A 149 2.75 14.13 1.37
N VAL A 150 2.26 14.17 0.13
CA VAL A 150 3.05 13.81 -1.05
C VAL A 150 4.28 14.71 -1.19
N LYS A 151 4.15 16.02 -0.92
CA LYS A 151 5.27 16.98 -0.96
C LYS A 151 6.40 16.68 0.04
N GLN A 152 6.21 15.77 0.99
CA GLN A 152 7.29 15.31 1.87
C GLN A 152 8.21 14.27 1.21
N LEU A 153 7.81 13.70 0.08
CA LEU A 153 8.61 12.73 -0.67
C LEU A 153 9.61 13.46 -1.56
N ARG A 154 10.90 13.25 -1.30
CA ARG A 154 11.98 13.74 -2.17
C ARG A 154 12.35 12.65 -3.17
N PHE A 155 12.06 12.86 -4.45
CA PHE A 155 12.40 11.90 -5.49
C PHE A 155 13.92 11.71 -5.61
N LEU A 156 14.34 10.45 -5.74
CA LEU A 156 15.75 10.06 -5.86
C LEU A 156 16.10 9.45 -7.21
N GLY A 157 15.09 9.03 -7.99
CA GLY A 157 15.27 8.38 -9.28
C GLY A 157 14.45 7.10 -9.42
N GLU A 158 14.54 6.51 -10.60
CA GLU A 158 13.80 5.33 -10.99
C GLU A 158 14.72 4.16 -11.39
N LYS A 159 14.16 2.95 -11.33
CA LYS A 159 14.79 1.75 -11.87
C LYS A 159 13.78 0.95 -12.67
N GLU A 160 14.15 0.61 -13.90
CA GLU A 160 13.36 -0.28 -14.74
C GLU A 160 13.34 -1.70 -14.15
N VAL A 161 12.20 -2.36 -14.26
CA VAL A 161 12.04 -3.79 -14.00
C VAL A 161 11.38 -4.45 -15.21
N VAL A 162 11.98 -5.54 -15.67
CA VAL A 162 11.43 -6.35 -16.76
C VAL A 162 10.39 -7.30 -16.18
N SER A 163 9.24 -7.41 -16.83
CA SER A 163 8.28 -8.46 -16.52
C SER A 163 8.81 -9.76 -17.11
N ASP A 164 9.06 -10.77 -16.27
CA ASP A 164 9.42 -12.08 -16.78
C ASP A 164 8.22 -12.65 -17.57
N GLU A 165 8.36 -12.72 -18.90
CA GLU A 165 7.48 -13.53 -19.74
C GLU A 165 7.80 -14.99 -19.44
N LYS A 166 7.07 -15.59 -18.50
CA LYS A 166 6.72 -17.02 -18.40
C LYS A 166 6.35 -17.34 -16.96
N ASP A 167 5.05 -17.51 -16.75
CA ASP A 167 4.53 -18.67 -16.03
C ASP A 167 3.28 -19.06 -16.82
N SER A 168 3.51 -19.81 -17.90
CA SER A 168 2.49 -20.53 -18.67
C SER A 168 1.94 -21.69 -17.85
#